data_AF-A0A163RFX9-F1
#
_entry.id   AF-A0A163RFX9-F1
#
_cell.length_a   1.000
_cell.length_b   1.000
_cell.length_c   1.000
_cell.angle_alpha   90.00
_cell.angle_beta   90.00
_cell.angle_gamma   90.00
#
_symmetry.space_group_name_H-M   'P 1'
#
loop_
_entity.id
_entity.type
_entity.pdbx_description
1 polymer ?
#
loop_
_entity_poly.entity_id
_entity_poly.type
_entity_poly.pdbx_seq_one_letter_code
_entity_poly.pdbx_strand_id
1 'polypeptide(L)'
;MKEQIESLLFDYHWMKKEVERLQRILYGYSTPMKSWGVAQYGIDAAMPNGSKGKSQIELEEMDVREERLYKRLKKFEDIVFAIEMAADLLEEEKQTVIYDCLLDGMSYRSIANHVGMSRNQVKKTKDTILNHLSQKSHFVQLLKIEKSAV
;
A
#
# COMPACT_ATOMS: atom_id res chain seq x y z
N MET A 1 5.27 -14.55 -8.65
CA MET A 1 4.56 -13.26 -8.76
C MET A 1 3.24 -13.27 -8.00
N LYS A 2 2.30 -14.20 -8.27
CA LYS A 2 1.04 -14.30 -7.50
C LYS A 2 1.24 -14.45 -5.99
N GLU A 3 2.13 -15.35 -5.58
CA GLU A 3 2.47 -15.56 -4.15
C GLU A 3 3.04 -14.30 -3.48
N GLN A 4 3.78 -13.48 -4.24
CA GLN A 4 4.33 -12.22 -3.71
C GLN A 4 3.21 -11.21 -3.48
N ILE A 5 2.29 -11.07 -4.44
CA ILE A 5 1.12 -10.20 -4.30
C ILE A 5 0.25 -10.66 -3.13
N GLU A 6 0.04 -11.97 -2.98
CA GLU A 6 -0.71 -12.53 -1.86
C GLU A 6 -0.08 -12.20 -0.50
N SER A 7 1.25 -12.34 -0.37
CA SER A 7 1.97 -11.93 0.85
C SER A 7 1.77 -10.43 1.13
N LEU A 8 1.91 -9.59 0.09
CA LEU A 8 1.76 -8.14 0.22
C LEU A 8 0.35 -7.75 0.66
N LEU A 9 -0.69 -8.40 0.14
CA LEU A 9 -2.08 -8.18 0.58
C LEU A 9 -2.31 -8.56 2.04
N PHE A 10 -1.71 -9.66 2.49
CA PHE A 10 -1.79 -10.06 3.89
C PHE A 10 -1.02 -9.09 4.80
N ASP A 11 0.14 -8.64 4.34
CA ASP A 11 1.02 -7.74 5.08
C ASP A 11 0.48 -6.31 5.16
N TYR A 12 -0.32 -5.90 4.17
CA TYR A 12 -0.90 -4.56 4.09
C TYR A 12 -1.49 -4.05 5.41
N HIS A 13 -2.28 -4.88 6.11
CA HIS A 13 -2.98 -4.46 7.32
C HIS A 13 -2.02 -3.98 8.43
N TRP A 14 -0.92 -4.71 8.64
CA TRP A 14 0.08 -4.31 9.65
C TRP A 14 1.01 -3.23 9.11
N MET A 15 1.32 -3.24 7.81
CA MET A 15 2.14 -2.22 7.17
C MET A 15 1.50 -0.84 7.28
N LYS A 16 0.18 -0.73 7.06
CA LYS A 16 -0.58 0.52 7.24
C LYS A 16 -0.45 1.09 8.65
N LYS A 17 -0.57 0.22 9.66
CA LYS A 17 -0.37 0.61 11.08
C LYS A 17 1.06 1.05 11.37
N GLU A 18 2.03 0.37 10.75
CA GLU A 18 3.44 0.70 10.91
C GLU A 18 3.81 2.01 10.21
N VAL A 19 3.23 2.32 9.05
CA VAL A 19 3.36 3.64 8.40
C VAL A 19 2.86 4.73 9.34
N GLU A 20 1.67 4.58 9.91
CA GLU A 20 1.12 5.55 10.85
C GLU A 20 2.04 5.75 12.07
N ARG A 21 2.58 4.65 12.62
CA ARG A 21 3.53 4.71 13.74
C ARG A 21 4.82 5.43 13.36
N LEU A 22 5.39 5.13 12.19
CA LEU A 22 6.64 5.72 11.71
C LEU A 22 6.47 7.21 11.38
N GLN A 23 5.36 7.61 10.76
CA GLN A 23 5.03 9.02 10.51
C GLN A 23 4.97 9.81 11.82
N ARG A 24 4.30 9.27 12.85
CA ARG A 24 4.26 9.92 14.17
C ARG A 24 5.64 10.06 14.81
N ILE A 25 6.52 9.08 14.63
CA ILE A 25 7.89 9.11 15.18
C ILE A 25 8.77 10.12 14.45
N LEU A 26 8.67 10.18 13.12
CA LEU A 26 9.55 11.01 12.28
C LEU A 26 9.07 12.45 12.13
N TYR A 27 7.75 12.67 12.11
CA TYR A 27 7.13 13.97 11.81
C TYR A 27 6.28 14.51 12.96
N GLY A 28 5.98 13.71 13.99
CA GLY A 28 5.09 14.11 15.09
C GLY A 28 3.60 14.06 14.76
N TYR A 29 3.23 13.80 13.50
CA TYR A 29 1.85 13.63 13.03
C TYR A 29 1.75 12.49 12.03
N SER A 30 0.54 11.97 11.80
CA SER A 30 0.28 11.04 10.70
C SER A 30 -0.49 11.75 9.60
N THR A 31 -0.05 11.52 8.37
CA THR A 31 -0.64 12.10 7.18
C THR A 31 -1.70 11.15 6.65
N PRO A 32 -2.97 11.57 6.51
CA PRO A 32 -4.00 10.70 5.96
C PRO A 32 -3.66 10.33 4.51
N MET A 33 -3.86 9.06 4.15
CA MET A 33 -3.45 8.51 2.86
C MET A 33 -4.03 9.22 1.65
N LYS A 34 -5.25 9.76 1.77
CA LYS A 34 -5.89 10.63 0.76
C LYS A 34 -5.01 11.82 0.34
N SER A 35 -4.09 12.24 1.19
CA SER A 35 -3.17 13.35 0.93
C SER A 35 -1.76 12.94 0.46
N TRP A 36 -1.47 11.64 0.32
CA TRP A 36 -0.16 11.16 -0.16
C TRP A 36 0.01 11.44 -1.66
N GLY A 37 -1.03 11.19 -2.48
CA GLY A 37 -0.97 11.35 -3.94
C GLY A 37 -0.81 12.79 -4.43
N VAL A 38 -1.29 13.78 -3.67
CA VAL A 38 -1.15 15.21 -4.02
C VAL A 38 0.26 15.75 -3.70
N ALA A 39 0.95 15.14 -2.72
CA ALA A 39 2.22 15.66 -2.20
C ALA A 39 3.47 14.93 -2.73
N GLN A 40 3.35 13.65 -3.13
CA GLN A 40 4.52 12.81 -3.43
C GLN A 40 4.68 12.45 -4.91
N TYR A 41 3.60 12.46 -5.70
CA TYR A 41 3.61 11.92 -7.07
C TYR A 41 2.83 12.76 -8.12
N GLY A 42 2.30 13.94 -7.72
CA GLY A 42 1.59 14.86 -8.60
C GLY A 42 2.49 15.92 -9.23
N ILE A 43 2.01 16.57 -10.31
CA ILE A 43 2.64 17.74 -10.95
C ILE A 43 2.85 18.89 -9.94
N ASP A 44 2.06 18.93 -8.87
CA ASP A 44 2.17 19.86 -7.75
C ASP A 44 3.39 19.64 -6.83
N ALA A 45 4.12 18.53 -6.95
CA ALA A 45 5.39 18.32 -6.25
C ALA A 45 6.51 19.27 -6.72
N ALA A 46 6.33 19.91 -7.88
CA ALA A 46 7.24 20.90 -8.43
C ALA A 46 6.98 22.34 -7.95
N MET A 47 5.90 22.59 -7.19
CA MET A 47 5.59 23.93 -6.68
C MET A 47 6.18 24.17 -5.26
N PRO A 48 6.79 25.34 -4.99
CA PRO A 48 7.50 25.63 -3.75
C PRO A 48 6.56 26.05 -2.61
N ASN A 49 5.45 25.36 -2.44
CA ASN A 49 4.52 25.60 -1.33
C ASN A 49 4.59 24.43 -0.35
N GLY A 50 5.49 24.55 0.63
CA GLY A 50 5.54 23.72 1.85
C GLY A 50 5.55 22.21 1.59
N SER A 51 6.69 21.68 1.15
CA SER A 51 6.90 20.23 1.02
C SER A 51 6.53 19.53 2.33
N LYS A 52 5.56 18.61 2.30
CA LYS A 52 5.17 17.77 3.45
C LYS A 52 6.19 16.65 3.75
N GLY A 53 7.45 16.87 3.43
CA GLY A 53 8.56 15.93 3.62
C GLY A 53 9.80 16.65 4.12
N LYS A 54 10.75 15.89 4.67
CA LYS A 54 12.03 16.44 5.14
C LYS A 54 12.77 17.11 3.98
N SER A 55 13.35 18.28 4.25
CA SER A 55 14.23 18.98 3.32
C SER A 55 15.53 18.20 3.08
N GLN A 56 16.29 18.51 2.02
CA GLN A 56 17.58 17.86 1.75
C GLN A 56 18.56 18.00 2.92
N ILE A 57 18.56 19.16 3.59
CA ILE A 57 19.38 19.42 4.77
C ILE A 57 18.96 18.52 5.93
N GLU A 58 17.65 18.41 6.19
CA GLU A 58 17.12 17.53 7.24
C GLU A 58 17.34 16.03 6.96
N LEU A 59 17.57 15.63 5.70
CA LEU A 59 17.93 14.26 5.33
C LEU A 59 19.43 13.98 5.59
N GLU A 60 20.30 14.97 5.36
CA GLU A 60 21.75 14.87 5.60
C GLU A 60 22.10 14.90 7.10
N GLU A 61 21.28 15.56 7.91
CA GLU A 61 21.45 15.67 9.37
C GLU A 61 20.86 14.48 10.15
N MET A 62 20.31 13.47 9.48
CA MET A 62 19.66 12.35 10.15
C MET A 62 20.65 11.45 10.88
N ASP A 63 20.30 11.10 12.12
CA ASP A 63 20.98 10.03 12.83
C ASP A 63 20.74 8.67 12.15
N VAL A 64 21.69 7.74 12.31
CA VAL A 64 21.64 6.38 11.72
C VAL A 64 20.32 5.64 12.04
N ARG A 65 19.75 5.86 13.23
CA ARG A 65 18.46 5.27 13.60
C ARG A 65 17.31 5.91 12.83
N GLU A 66 17.31 7.23 12.70
CA GLU A 66 16.28 7.99 12.04
C GLU A 66 16.25 7.68 10.54
N GLU A 67 17.42 7.61 9.90
CA GLU A 67 17.57 7.25 8.49
C GLU A 67 16.98 5.86 8.20
N ARG A 68 17.25 4.87 9.06
CA ARG A 68 16.68 3.52 8.95
C ARG A 68 15.16 3.51 9.06
N LEU A 69 14.59 4.32 9.95
CA LEU A 69 13.14 4.44 10.11
C LEU A 69 12.51 5.12 8.90
N TYR A 70 13.16 6.15 8.37
CA TYR A 70 12.69 6.87 7.18
C TYR A 70 12.72 6.00 5.92
N LYS A 71 13.80 5.25 5.69
CA LYS A 71 13.86 4.27 4.58
C LYS A 71 12.76 3.21 4.69
N ARG A 72 12.49 2.72 5.91
CA ARG A 72 11.39 1.78 6.16
C ARG A 72 10.04 2.41 5.89
N LEU A 73 9.82 3.64 6.35
CA LEU A 73 8.60 4.40 6.10
C LEU A 73 8.35 4.51 4.61
N LYS A 74 9.32 4.98 3.83
CA LYS A 74 9.20 5.15 2.38
C LYS A 74 8.84 3.86 1.67
N LYS A 75 9.54 2.77 1.99
CA LYS A 75 9.22 1.45 1.45
C LYS A 75 7.77 1.03 1.73
N PHE A 76 7.29 1.24 2.95
CA PHE A 76 5.93 0.84 3.30
C PHE A 76 4.87 1.78 2.69
N GLU A 77 5.14 3.08 2.60
CA GLU A 77 4.27 4.04 1.90
C GLU A 77 4.07 3.63 0.43
N ASP A 78 5.15 3.26 -0.26
CA ASP A 78 5.09 2.87 -1.67
C ASP A 78 4.30 1.56 -1.89
N ILE A 79 4.53 0.55 -1.04
CA ILE A 79 3.80 -0.73 -1.10
C ILE A 79 2.31 -0.49 -0.82
N VAL A 80 1.99 0.22 0.27
CA VAL A 80 0.61 0.49 0.67
C VAL A 80 -0.11 1.27 -0.43
N PHE A 81 0.55 2.27 -1.01
CA PHE A 81 0.00 3.05 -2.12
C PHE A 81 -0.25 2.19 -3.36
N ALA A 82 0.69 1.33 -3.74
CA ALA A 82 0.53 0.43 -4.89
C ALA A 82 -0.65 -0.54 -4.71
N ILE A 83 -0.84 -1.08 -3.49
CA ILE A 83 -1.93 -1.98 -3.14
C ILE A 83 -3.29 -1.26 -3.18
N GLU A 84 -3.36 -0.03 -2.70
CA GLU A 84 -4.58 0.78 -2.73
C GLU A 84 -5.00 1.11 -4.16
N MET A 85 -4.06 1.56 -4.99
CA MET A 85 -4.33 1.81 -6.42
C MET A 85 -4.72 0.55 -7.19
N ALA A 86 -4.38 -0.64 -6.67
CA ALA A 86 -4.75 -1.89 -7.32
C ALA A 86 -6.25 -2.19 -7.22
N ALA A 87 -6.97 -1.60 -6.25
CA ALA A 87 -8.42 -1.72 -6.16
C ALA A 87 -9.12 -1.15 -7.41
N ASP A 88 -8.60 -0.06 -7.97
CA ASP A 88 -9.13 0.59 -9.18
C ASP A 88 -8.99 -0.27 -10.45
N LEU A 89 -8.16 -1.33 -10.40
CA LEU A 89 -7.98 -2.26 -11.51
C LEU A 89 -9.02 -3.39 -11.52
N LEU A 90 -9.83 -3.51 -10.47
CA LEU A 90 -10.88 -4.52 -10.36
C LEU A 90 -12.18 -3.99 -10.97
N GLU A 91 -12.72 -4.71 -11.94
CA GLU A 91 -13.91 -4.30 -12.70
C GLU A 91 -15.22 -4.72 -12.02
N GLU A 92 -15.19 -5.78 -11.20
CA GLU A 92 -16.39 -6.33 -10.54
C GLU A 92 -16.48 -5.84 -9.09
N GLU A 93 -17.59 -5.19 -8.74
CA GLU A 93 -17.83 -4.63 -7.40
C GLU A 93 -17.69 -5.68 -6.28
N LYS A 94 -18.14 -6.91 -6.52
CA LYS A 94 -17.97 -8.02 -5.56
C LYS A 94 -16.50 -8.38 -5.32
N GLN A 95 -15.65 -8.29 -6.36
CA GLN A 95 -14.22 -8.52 -6.22
C GLN A 95 -13.58 -7.41 -5.40
N THR A 96 -13.99 -6.16 -5.62
CA THR A 96 -13.54 -5.00 -4.84
C THR A 96 -13.91 -5.15 -3.36
N VAL A 97 -15.15 -5.52 -3.04
CA VAL A 97 -15.55 -5.75 -1.65
C VAL A 97 -14.74 -6.86 -0.98
N ILE A 98 -14.51 -7.98 -1.68
CA ILE A 98 -13.68 -9.08 -1.15
C ILE A 98 -12.24 -8.62 -0.97
N TYR A 99 -11.72 -7.82 -1.91
CA TYR A 99 -10.39 -7.24 -1.84
C TYR A 99 -10.23 -6.34 -0.62
N ASP A 100 -11.15 -5.41 -0.40
CA ASP A 100 -11.15 -4.50 0.75
C ASP A 100 -11.17 -5.28 2.07
N CYS A 101 -12.01 -6.32 2.15
CA CYS A 101 -12.03 -7.16 3.35
C CYS A 101 -10.71 -7.91 3.59
N LEU A 102 -9.98 -8.28 2.54
CA LEU A 102 -8.65 -8.89 2.67
C LEU A 102 -7.64 -7.86 3.20
N LEU A 103 -7.69 -6.63 2.70
CA LEU A 103 -6.85 -5.51 3.18
C LEU A 103 -7.13 -5.16 4.64
N ASP A 104 -8.39 -5.27 5.07
CA ASP A 104 -8.78 -5.11 6.47
C ASP A 104 -8.28 -6.24 7.38
N GLY A 105 -7.68 -7.29 6.82
CA GLY A 105 -7.18 -8.45 7.56
C GLY A 105 -8.28 -9.40 8.02
N MET A 106 -9.46 -9.36 7.38
CA MET A 106 -10.55 -10.27 7.72
C MET A 106 -10.22 -11.73 7.37
N SER A 107 -10.66 -12.66 8.23
CA SER A 107 -10.55 -14.08 7.93
C SER A 107 -11.45 -14.48 6.76
N TYR A 108 -11.08 -15.50 5.97
CA TYR A 108 -11.95 -16.01 4.90
C TYR A 108 -13.35 -16.42 5.37
N ARG A 109 -13.48 -16.84 6.63
CA ARG A 109 -14.79 -17.17 7.21
C ARG A 109 -15.62 -15.91 7.44
N SER A 110 -15.00 -14.85 7.95
CA SER A 110 -15.65 -13.55 8.14
C SER A 110 -16.07 -12.94 6.80
N ILE A 111 -15.20 -12.99 5.79
CA ILE A 111 -15.49 -12.51 4.43
C ILE A 111 -16.64 -13.29 3.81
N ALA A 112 -16.59 -14.62 3.90
CA ALA A 112 -17.64 -15.50 3.38
C ALA A 112 -19.00 -15.18 4.01
N ASN A 113 -19.03 -14.96 5.33
CA ASN A 113 -20.25 -14.55 6.03
C ASN A 113 -20.71 -13.14 5.62
N HIS A 114 -19.79 -12.19 5.45
CA HIS A 114 -20.10 -10.81 5.09
C HIS A 114 -20.70 -10.70 3.68
N VAL A 115 -20.11 -11.39 2.71
CA VAL A 115 -20.52 -11.35 1.29
C VAL A 115 -21.65 -12.36 0.98
N GLY A 116 -21.98 -13.27 1.92
CA GLY A 116 -22.99 -14.30 1.72
C GLY A 116 -22.55 -15.43 0.78
N MET A 117 -21.26 -15.79 0.81
CA MET A 117 -20.66 -16.81 -0.06
C MET A 117 -20.07 -17.96 0.75
N SER A 118 -19.74 -19.06 0.07
CA SER A 118 -18.96 -20.12 0.70
C SER A 118 -17.47 -19.74 0.79
N ARG A 119 -16.76 -20.27 1.79
CA ARG A 119 -15.29 -20.09 1.93
C ARG A 119 -14.52 -20.46 0.66
N ASN A 120 -14.98 -21.49 -0.05
CA ASN A 120 -14.34 -21.94 -1.28
C ASN A 120 -14.55 -20.95 -2.43
N GLN A 121 -15.72 -20.31 -2.50
CA GLN A 121 -15.94 -19.24 -3.48
C GLN A 121 -15.06 -18.03 -3.18
N VAL A 122 -14.98 -17.59 -1.92
CA VAL A 122 -14.06 -16.50 -1.53
C VAL A 122 -12.62 -16.81 -1.92
N LYS A 123 -12.16 -18.05 -1.70
CA LYS A 123 -10.81 -18.48 -2.11
C LYS A 123 -10.64 -18.40 -3.64
N LYS A 124 -11.62 -18.88 -4.42
CA LYS A 124 -11.59 -18.77 -5.88
C LYS A 124 -11.58 -17.32 -6.35
N THR A 125 -12.39 -16.46 -5.72
CA THR A 125 -12.44 -15.03 -6.06
C THR A 125 -11.14 -14.31 -5.72
N LYS A 126 -10.49 -14.66 -4.60
CA LYS A 126 -9.13 -14.20 -4.29
C LYS A 126 -8.15 -14.62 -5.37
N ASP A 127 -8.19 -15.88 -5.81
CA ASP A 127 -7.29 -16.37 -6.86
C ASP A 127 -7.53 -15.64 -8.20
N THR A 128 -8.79 -15.30 -8.55
CA THR A 128 -9.09 -14.48 -9.73
C THR A 128 -8.59 -13.04 -9.59
N ILE A 129 -8.74 -12.42 -8.42
CA ILE A 129 -8.17 -11.09 -8.14
C ILE A 129 -6.65 -11.12 -8.33
N LEU A 130 -5.96 -12.09 -7.73
CA LEU A 130 -4.51 -12.24 -7.88
C LEU A 130 -4.09 -12.45 -9.34
N ASN A 131 -4.90 -13.18 -10.13
CA ASN A 131 -4.67 -13.36 -11.56
C ASN A 131 -4.78 -12.02 -12.29
N HIS A 132 -5.84 -11.26 -12.06
CA HIS A 132 -6.07 -9.96 -12.69
C HIS A 132 -4.94 -8.99 -12.36
N LEU A 133 -4.57 -8.87 -11.08
CA LEU A 133 -3.47 -8.03 -10.64
C LEU A 133 -2.13 -8.44 -11.26
N SER A 134 -1.85 -9.75 -11.34
CA SER A 134 -0.60 -10.24 -11.94
C SER A 134 -0.49 -10.00 -13.45
N GLN A 135 -1.61 -9.89 -14.15
CA GLN A 135 -1.65 -9.66 -15.60
C GLN A 135 -1.53 -8.18 -15.96
N LYS A 136 -1.99 -7.28 -15.08
CA LYS A 136 -1.94 -5.83 -15.32
C LYS A 136 -0.50 -5.34 -15.16
N SER A 137 0.15 -5.03 -16.28
CA SER A 137 1.55 -4.59 -16.35
C SER A 137 1.85 -3.36 -15.48
N HIS A 138 0.88 -2.45 -15.35
CA HIS A 138 0.99 -1.25 -14.51
C HIS A 138 1.19 -1.59 -13.03
N PHE A 139 0.44 -2.54 -12.50
CA PHE A 139 0.60 -2.99 -11.11
C PHE A 139 1.97 -3.66 -10.89
N VAL A 140 2.39 -4.49 -11.85
CA VAL A 140 3.72 -5.12 -11.82
C VAL A 140 4.84 -4.08 -11.92
N GLN A 141 4.64 -2.97 -12.65
CA GLN A 141 5.58 -1.85 -12.70
C GLN A 141 5.62 -1.10 -11.37
N LEU A 142 4.46 -0.79 -10.77
CA LEU A 142 4.38 -0.19 -9.43
C LEU A 142 5.16 -1.01 -8.39
N LEU A 143 4.99 -2.34 -8.40
CA LEU A 143 5.75 -3.24 -7.53
C LEU A 143 7.23 -3.41 -7.91
N LYS A 144 7.61 -3.17 -9.17
CA LYS A 144 9.01 -3.30 -9.65
C LYS A 144 9.84 -2.05 -9.41
N ILE A 145 9.23 -0.88 -9.23
CA ILE A 145 9.94 0.35 -8.83
C ILE A 145 10.74 0.10 -7.53
N GLU A 146 10.31 -0.84 -6.68
CA GLU A 146 11.06 -1.30 -5.51
C GLU A 146 12.35 -2.09 -5.81
N LYS A 147 12.41 -2.83 -6.93
CA LYS A 147 13.56 -3.70 -7.23
C LYS A 147 14.76 -2.96 -7.81
N SER A 148 14.56 -1.77 -8.39
CA SER A 148 15.65 -0.94 -8.94
C SER A 148 16.22 0.07 -7.96
N ALA A 149 15.61 0.22 -6.77
CA ALA A 149 16.06 1.15 -5.73
C ALA A 149 16.97 0.50 -4.66
N VAL A 150 17.45 -0.72 -4.92
CA VAL A 150 18.40 -1.48 -4.07
C VAL A 150 19.72 -1.66 -4.78
#